data_AF-A0A938NI30-F1
#
_entry.id   AF-A0A938NI30-F1
#
_cell.length_a   1.000
_cell.length_b   1.000
_cell.length_c   1.000
_cell.angle_alpha   90.00
_cell.angle_beta   90.00
_cell.angle_gamma   90.00
#
_symmetry.space_group_name_H-M   'P 1'
#
loop_
_entity.id
_entity.type
_entity.pdbx_description
1 polymer ?
#
loop_
_entity_poly.entity_id
_entity_poly.type
_entity_poly.pdbx_seq_one_letter_code
_entity_poly.pdbx_strand_id
1 'polypeptide(L)'
;MGTDPDGNPLHECEWIAQPQGAARLVRARIHLDWGQWVGLKPGGLVNSTRLDLSRKPGWERLRADDLRRMAAQALQVPFEEIRFFYGDEDLVIDARGQATIRHKKDAFYVLEEGAFDAAPERVRFMACMGAMHWSRIDFLPVVELFQSLLPGTGSATLELIRGLYDDQNEGQPLPLRYRGIPTYPSEAAFRLFSAFFTPHIPGGGNPFPIFMDQPRSHEVTWLPAQNQPKRYFDAARKLCVTIADGLVKKITLSDDSTGLPYVSPSPTGFAPCERSAEVARGSLLLRDGAQRRELPLNPAWGTLKETSAARPPQTPRERGEGGGWRTLFSGSPPLVEPAQAFSSVLLYPDDDTEIGELEAQPFVADYLQDILEEQRELAARLAAAERVLICNFDAAVTSCIRLDRPRNYRVAYHRPAFAQKQAQQLWNQLAQTQKLEWGRRMVFVPAEADREPAPGRTYDVIYQWLSSS
;
A
#
# COMPACT_ATOMS: atom_id res chain seq x y z
N MET A 1 24.33 2.39 -4.91
CA MET A 1 23.89 1.85 -3.62
C MET A 1 23.60 3.04 -2.73
N GLY A 2 22.41 3.10 -2.14
CA GLY A 2 22.06 4.14 -1.16
C GLY A 2 22.21 3.60 0.25
N THR A 3 22.85 4.36 1.14
CA THR A 3 23.01 4.00 2.55
C THR A 3 22.61 5.16 3.45
N ASP A 4 22.29 4.85 4.71
CA ASP A 4 22.25 5.86 5.77
C ASP A 4 23.69 6.26 6.19
N PRO A 5 23.86 7.27 7.07
CA PRO A 5 25.19 7.72 7.50
C PRO A 5 26.03 6.65 8.24
N ASP A 6 25.39 5.66 8.85
CA ASP A 6 26.06 4.57 9.55
C ASP A 6 26.40 3.40 8.60
N GLY A 7 26.11 3.54 7.30
CA GLY A 7 26.42 2.57 6.26
C GLY A 7 25.36 1.46 6.10
N ASN A 8 24.21 1.58 6.75
CA ASN A 8 23.13 0.61 6.58
C ASN A 8 22.51 0.76 5.18
N PRO A 9 22.27 -0.34 4.45
CA PRO A 9 21.72 -0.28 3.11
C PRO A 9 20.26 0.18 3.11
N LEU A 10 19.95 1.14 2.23
CA LEU A 10 18.59 1.58 1.92
C LEU A 10 18.08 0.88 0.66
N HIS A 11 18.91 0.81 -0.37
CA HIS A 11 18.64 0.13 -1.64
C HIS A 11 19.93 -0.18 -2.41
N GLU A 12 19.87 -1.23 -3.22
CA GLU A 12 20.94 -1.69 -4.10
C GLU A 12 20.40 -1.82 -5.52
N CYS A 13 21.21 -1.42 -6.51
CA CYS A 13 20.80 -1.40 -7.91
C CYS A 13 21.86 -2.10 -8.77
N GLU A 14 21.42 -3.05 -9.58
CA GLU A 14 22.25 -3.71 -10.57
C GLU A 14 22.01 -3.09 -11.95
N TRP A 15 23.07 -2.52 -12.52
CA TRP A 15 23.06 -1.87 -13.82
C TRP A 15 23.94 -2.65 -14.80
N ILE A 16 23.47 -2.80 -16.04
CA ILE A 16 24.28 -3.33 -17.14
C ILE A 16 24.57 -2.21 -18.13
N ALA A 17 25.85 -2.07 -18.49
CA ALA A 17 26.27 -1.17 -19.57
C ALA A 17 25.68 -1.66 -20.90
N GLN A 18 25.10 -0.74 -21.67
CA GLN A 18 24.66 -1.03 -23.03
C GLN A 18 25.79 -0.70 -24.02
N PRO A 19 25.99 -1.49 -25.10
CA PRO A 19 27.01 -1.21 -26.10
C PRO A 19 26.89 0.19 -26.73
N GLN A 20 25.64 0.70 -26.82
CA GLN A 20 25.29 2.02 -27.32
C GLN A 20 24.12 2.53 -26.44
N GLY A 21 24.31 3.64 -25.73
CA GLY A 21 23.26 4.27 -24.91
C GLY A 21 23.53 4.26 -23.41
N ALA A 22 22.51 4.63 -22.64
CA ALA A 22 22.57 4.69 -21.19
C ALA A 22 22.60 3.28 -20.57
N ALA A 23 23.19 3.15 -19.39
CA ALA A 23 23.12 1.90 -18.63
C ALA A 23 21.64 1.54 -18.34
N ARG A 24 21.35 0.24 -18.36
CA ARG A 24 20.01 -0.30 -18.09
C ARG A 24 19.95 -0.90 -16.69
N LEU A 25 18.96 -0.48 -15.91
CA LEU A 25 18.65 -1.13 -14.64
C LEU A 25 18.14 -2.54 -14.92
N VAL A 26 18.78 -3.53 -14.31
CA VAL A 26 18.38 -4.95 -14.43
C VAL A 26 17.43 -5.33 -13.34
N ARG A 27 17.76 -4.93 -12.12
CA ARG A 27 16.98 -5.15 -10.91
C ARG A 27 17.48 -4.21 -9.81
N ALA A 28 16.62 -3.94 -8.86
CA ALA A 28 16.99 -3.31 -7.61
C ALA A 28 16.42 -4.13 -6.45
N ARG A 29 17.02 -3.98 -5.27
CA ARG A 29 16.41 -4.40 -4.02
C ARG A 29 16.36 -3.23 -3.06
N ILE A 30 15.28 -3.16 -2.31
CA ILE A 30 14.90 -2.03 -1.46
C ILE A 30 14.69 -2.59 -0.06
N HIS A 31 15.41 -2.04 0.92
CA HIS A 31 15.37 -2.51 2.29
C HIS A 31 14.26 -1.75 3.04
N LEU A 32 13.32 -2.46 3.65
CA LEU A 32 12.21 -1.90 4.42
C LEU A 32 12.64 -1.55 5.85
N ASP A 33 11.89 -0.64 6.47
CA ASP A 33 12.15 -0.14 7.83
C ASP A 33 12.04 -1.19 8.95
N TRP A 34 11.48 -2.36 8.65
CA TRP A 34 11.41 -3.51 9.55
C TRP A 34 12.34 -4.67 9.15
N GLY A 35 13.24 -4.46 8.18
CA GLY A 35 14.32 -5.40 7.84
C GLY A 35 14.07 -6.30 6.63
N GLN A 36 12.85 -6.31 6.07
CA GLN A 36 12.54 -7.09 4.88
C GLN A 36 13.09 -6.45 3.61
N TRP A 37 13.53 -7.27 2.66
CA TRP A 37 13.90 -6.82 1.33
C TRP A 37 12.75 -7.00 0.33
N VAL A 38 12.55 -5.97 -0.48
CA VAL A 38 11.66 -6.01 -1.64
C VAL A 38 12.51 -5.90 -2.90
N GLY A 39 12.29 -6.79 -3.84
CA GLY A 39 12.88 -6.77 -5.16
C GLY A 39 12.06 -5.91 -6.12
N LEU A 40 12.73 -5.25 -7.04
CA LEU A 40 12.16 -4.55 -8.18
C LEU A 40 12.82 -5.06 -9.46
N LYS A 41 12.01 -5.52 -10.43
CA LYS A 41 12.47 -5.91 -11.77
C LYS A 41 11.85 -4.98 -12.82
N PRO A 42 12.65 -4.13 -13.48
CA PRO A 42 12.20 -3.36 -14.64
C PRO A 42 11.66 -4.26 -15.74
N GLY A 43 10.44 -3.99 -16.23
CA GLY A 43 9.77 -4.85 -17.21
C GLY A 43 9.56 -6.30 -16.76
N GLY A 44 9.54 -6.55 -15.44
CA GLY A 44 9.40 -7.89 -14.86
C GLY A 44 8.05 -8.54 -15.11
N LEU A 45 7.03 -7.77 -15.48
CA LEU A 45 5.71 -8.26 -15.88
C LEU A 45 5.37 -7.75 -17.27
N VAL A 46 4.95 -8.66 -18.16
CA VAL A 46 4.54 -8.33 -19.53
C VAL A 46 3.18 -8.96 -19.81
N ASN A 47 2.13 -8.14 -19.77
CA ASN A 47 0.79 -8.60 -20.11
C ASN A 47 0.62 -8.58 -21.62
N SER A 48 0.26 -9.72 -22.23
CA SER A 48 0.07 -9.83 -23.67
C SER A 48 -1.38 -10.11 -24.03
N THR A 49 -1.97 -9.20 -24.82
CA THR A 49 -3.33 -9.35 -25.35
C THR A 49 -3.25 -9.57 -26.85
N ARG A 50 -4.05 -10.52 -27.37
CA ARG A 50 -4.18 -10.76 -28.81
C ARG A 50 -5.57 -10.39 -29.29
N LEU A 51 -5.64 -9.69 -30.42
CA LEU A 51 -6.87 -9.28 -31.07
C LEU A 51 -6.85 -9.71 -32.54
N ASP A 52 -7.94 -10.30 -33.02
CA ASP A 52 -8.10 -10.62 -34.44
C ASP A 52 -8.68 -9.41 -35.19
N LEU A 53 -7.87 -8.81 -36.07
CA LEU A 53 -8.23 -7.69 -36.93
C LEU A 53 -8.54 -8.12 -38.37
N SER A 54 -8.41 -9.40 -38.72
CA SER A 54 -8.55 -9.90 -40.10
C SER A 54 -9.89 -9.56 -40.75
N ARG A 55 -10.93 -9.33 -39.94
CA ARG A 55 -12.28 -8.97 -40.38
C ARG A 55 -12.51 -7.46 -40.50
N LYS A 56 -11.57 -6.62 -40.07
CA LYS A 56 -11.69 -5.16 -40.13
C LYS A 56 -11.24 -4.67 -41.52
N PRO A 57 -12.08 -3.95 -42.28
CA PRO A 57 -11.68 -3.43 -43.59
C PRO A 57 -10.41 -2.59 -43.52
N GLY A 58 -9.43 -2.91 -44.37
CA GLY A 58 -8.15 -2.20 -44.46
C GLY A 58 -7.18 -2.45 -43.30
N TRP A 59 -7.35 -3.56 -42.56
CA TRP A 59 -6.46 -3.91 -41.45
C TRP A 59 -4.99 -4.02 -41.87
N GLU A 60 -4.71 -4.39 -43.12
CA GLU A 60 -3.35 -4.52 -43.66
C GLU A 60 -2.57 -3.20 -43.65
N ARG A 61 -3.28 -2.07 -43.53
CA ARG A 61 -2.70 -0.72 -43.53
C ARG A 61 -2.55 -0.13 -42.13
N LEU A 62 -3.06 -0.81 -41.10
CA LEU A 62 -2.99 -0.32 -39.73
C LEU A 62 -1.54 -0.34 -39.22
N ARG A 63 -1.21 0.69 -38.45
CA ARG A 63 0.09 0.85 -37.78
C ARG A 63 -0.08 0.88 -36.27
N ALA A 64 1.04 0.86 -35.55
CA ALA A 64 1.06 0.96 -34.09
C ALA A 64 0.25 2.19 -33.59
N ASP A 65 0.41 3.37 -34.22
CA ASP A 65 -0.35 4.58 -33.86
C ASP A 65 -1.87 4.42 -34.05
N ASP A 66 -2.33 3.60 -35.00
CA ASP A 66 -3.77 3.33 -35.14
C ASP A 66 -4.28 2.47 -33.99
N LEU A 67 -3.51 1.48 -33.56
CA LEU A 67 -3.81 0.69 -32.37
C LEU A 67 -3.78 1.54 -31.09
N ARG A 68 -2.82 2.46 -30.96
CA ARG A 68 -2.76 3.42 -29.85
C ARG A 68 -3.99 4.33 -29.82
N ARG A 69 -4.45 4.83 -30.97
CA ARG A 69 -5.70 5.64 -31.04
C ARG A 69 -6.92 4.83 -30.64
N MET A 70 -7.01 3.56 -31.06
CA MET A 70 -8.09 2.67 -30.64
C MET A 70 -8.05 2.44 -29.11
N ALA A 71 -6.87 2.20 -28.54
CA ALA A 71 -6.70 2.04 -27.09
C ALA A 71 -7.03 3.33 -26.33
N ALA A 72 -6.57 4.49 -26.81
CA ALA A 72 -6.89 5.80 -26.23
C ALA A 72 -8.40 6.04 -26.17
N GLN A 73 -9.11 5.72 -27.26
CA GLN A 73 -10.56 5.83 -27.32
C GLN A 73 -11.25 4.85 -26.37
N ALA A 74 -10.82 3.58 -26.34
CA ALA A 74 -11.43 2.54 -25.52
C ALA A 74 -11.23 2.79 -24.01
N LEU A 75 -10.05 3.25 -23.63
CA LEU A 75 -9.67 3.52 -22.23
C LEU A 75 -10.03 4.95 -21.78
N GLN A 76 -10.49 5.80 -22.71
CA GLN A 76 -10.75 7.23 -22.47
C GLN A 76 -9.54 7.97 -21.88
N VAL A 77 -8.34 7.60 -22.36
CA VAL A 77 -7.05 8.16 -21.94
C VAL A 77 -6.47 8.97 -23.12
N PRO A 78 -5.81 10.12 -22.89
CA PRO A 78 -5.19 10.88 -23.96
C PRO A 78 -4.22 10.03 -24.80
N PHE A 79 -4.23 10.22 -26.12
CA PHE A 79 -3.37 9.49 -27.06
C PHE A 79 -1.88 9.56 -26.67
N GLU A 80 -1.41 10.71 -26.21
CA GLU A 80 -0.01 10.90 -25.78
C GLU A 80 0.36 10.05 -24.56
N GLU A 81 -0.58 9.78 -23.64
CA GLU A 81 -0.33 8.88 -22.51
C GLU A 81 -0.23 7.42 -22.99
N ILE A 82 -1.09 7.00 -23.92
CA ILE A 82 -0.97 5.66 -24.54
C ILE A 82 0.36 5.53 -25.28
N ARG A 83 0.74 6.55 -26.06
CA ARG A 83 2.02 6.58 -26.78
C ARG A 83 3.22 6.55 -25.83
N PHE A 84 3.11 7.14 -24.65
CA PHE A 84 4.15 7.14 -23.64
C PHE A 84 4.48 5.73 -23.13
N PHE A 85 3.47 4.89 -22.88
CA PHE A 85 3.67 3.55 -22.30
C PHE A 85 3.78 2.42 -23.33
N TYR A 86 3.33 2.61 -24.57
CA TYR A 86 3.36 1.57 -25.60
C TYR A 86 4.30 1.95 -26.76
N GLY A 87 5.47 1.32 -26.82
CA GLY A 87 6.42 1.42 -27.93
C GLY A 87 5.90 0.78 -29.22
N ASP A 88 6.61 0.96 -30.33
CA ASP A 88 6.19 0.37 -31.62
C ASP A 88 6.30 -1.16 -31.58
N GLU A 89 7.29 -1.68 -30.85
CA GLU A 89 7.51 -3.11 -30.62
C GLU A 89 6.46 -3.77 -29.72
N ASP A 90 5.70 -2.95 -28.99
CA ASP A 90 4.62 -3.38 -28.10
C ASP A 90 3.30 -3.57 -28.84
N LEU A 91 3.22 -3.15 -30.11
CA LEU A 91 2.00 -3.13 -30.91
C LEU A 91 2.28 -3.72 -32.30
N VAL A 92 2.26 -5.05 -32.40
CA VAL A 92 2.64 -5.78 -33.63
C VAL A 92 1.41 -6.40 -34.28
N ILE A 93 1.20 -6.16 -35.58
CA ILE A 93 0.18 -6.83 -36.39
C ILE A 93 0.89 -7.81 -37.31
N ASP A 94 0.53 -9.08 -37.25
CA ASP A 94 1.11 -10.10 -38.11
C ASP A 94 0.44 -10.16 -39.50
N ALA A 95 1.01 -10.97 -40.40
CA ALA A 95 0.50 -11.14 -41.77
C ALA A 95 -0.88 -11.81 -41.86
N ARG A 96 -1.43 -12.32 -40.75
CA ARG A 96 -2.77 -12.91 -40.65
C ARG A 96 -3.79 -11.95 -40.04
N GLY A 97 -3.37 -10.74 -39.68
CA GLY A 97 -4.22 -9.75 -39.03
C GLY A 97 -4.36 -9.96 -37.53
N GLN A 98 -3.50 -10.77 -36.90
CA GLN A 98 -3.46 -10.88 -35.45
C GLN A 98 -2.62 -9.75 -34.88
N ALA A 99 -3.26 -8.84 -34.15
CA ALA A 99 -2.58 -7.82 -33.36
C ALA A 99 -2.17 -8.39 -32.01
N THR A 100 -0.91 -8.22 -31.64
CA THR A 100 -0.36 -8.51 -30.31
C THR A 100 -0.01 -7.19 -29.64
N ILE A 101 -0.63 -6.95 -28.48
CA ILE A 101 -0.39 -5.80 -27.61
C ILE A 101 0.39 -6.30 -26.40
N ARG A 102 1.53 -5.67 -26.08
CA ARG A 102 2.36 -6.00 -24.91
C ARG A 102 2.38 -4.79 -23.99
N HIS A 103 1.92 -4.96 -22.76
CA HIS A 103 2.04 -3.94 -21.73
C HIS A 103 3.13 -4.35 -20.75
N LYS A 104 4.27 -3.65 -20.81
CA LYS A 104 5.39 -3.85 -19.90
C LYS A 104 5.14 -3.08 -18.60
N LYS A 105 5.44 -3.73 -17.47
CA LYS A 105 5.34 -3.14 -16.13
C LYS A 105 6.56 -3.51 -15.30
N ASP A 106 6.91 -2.61 -14.38
CA ASP A 106 7.93 -2.90 -13.38
C ASP A 106 7.29 -3.68 -12.24
N ALA A 107 7.89 -4.81 -11.87
CA ALA A 107 7.32 -5.75 -10.92
C ALA A 107 8.06 -5.72 -9.58
N PHE A 108 7.30 -5.72 -8.50
CA PHE A 108 7.79 -5.84 -7.13
C PHE A 108 7.65 -7.26 -6.62
N TYR A 109 8.67 -7.72 -5.90
CA TYR A 109 8.73 -9.06 -5.31
C TYR A 109 9.08 -8.99 -3.82
N VAL A 110 8.46 -9.84 -3.01
CA VAL A 110 8.97 -10.12 -1.65
C VAL A 110 10.17 -11.06 -1.80
N LEU A 111 11.32 -10.67 -1.22
CA LEU A 111 12.54 -11.47 -1.22
C LEU A 111 12.77 -12.04 0.19
N GLU A 112 12.21 -13.20 0.51
CA GLU A 112 12.26 -13.73 1.88
C GLU A 112 13.68 -13.92 2.41
N GLU A 113 14.58 -14.36 1.54
CA GLU A 113 16.00 -14.57 1.86
C GLU A 113 16.86 -13.35 1.48
N GLY A 114 16.23 -12.22 1.18
CA GLY A 114 16.90 -11.00 0.76
C GLY A 114 17.32 -11.00 -0.71
N ALA A 115 17.18 -12.10 -1.44
CA ALA A 115 17.73 -12.23 -2.78
C ALA A 115 16.84 -12.85 -3.86
N PHE A 116 17.21 -12.55 -5.11
CA PHE A 116 16.45 -12.94 -6.32
C PHE A 116 16.84 -14.31 -6.87
N ASP A 117 18.01 -14.81 -6.47
CA ASP A 117 18.56 -16.13 -6.77
C ASP A 117 18.12 -17.21 -5.76
N ALA A 118 17.33 -16.80 -4.75
CA ALA A 118 16.62 -17.73 -3.88
C ALA A 118 15.63 -18.59 -4.69
N ALA A 119 15.17 -19.68 -4.06
CA ALA A 119 14.20 -20.58 -4.67
C ALA A 119 12.92 -19.82 -5.08
N PRO A 120 12.23 -20.18 -6.18
CA PRO A 120 11.09 -19.42 -6.70
C PRO A 120 9.99 -19.15 -5.67
N GLU A 121 9.71 -20.08 -4.77
CA GLU A 121 8.73 -19.94 -3.69
C GLU A 121 9.11 -18.87 -2.65
N ARG A 122 10.39 -18.48 -2.59
CA ARG A 122 10.94 -17.43 -1.73
C ARG A 122 11.01 -16.07 -2.41
N VAL A 123 10.67 -16.00 -3.71
CA VAL A 123 10.62 -14.79 -4.53
C VAL A 123 9.20 -14.61 -5.05
N ARG A 124 8.34 -14.02 -4.23
CA ARG A 124 6.90 -13.97 -4.48
C ARG A 124 6.50 -12.62 -5.09
N PHE A 125 5.74 -12.64 -6.18
CA PHE A 125 5.20 -11.42 -6.75
C PHE A 125 4.32 -10.69 -5.73
N MET A 126 4.40 -9.36 -5.74
CA MET A 126 3.70 -8.51 -4.78
C MET A 126 2.80 -7.50 -5.46
N ALA A 127 3.36 -6.70 -6.36
CA ALA A 127 2.66 -5.60 -7.01
C ALA A 127 3.40 -5.22 -8.29
N CYS A 128 2.81 -4.34 -9.10
CA CYS A 128 3.49 -3.78 -10.25
C CYS A 128 3.17 -2.30 -10.42
N MET A 129 3.95 -1.63 -11.26
CA MET A 129 3.74 -0.22 -11.61
C MET A 129 4.07 0.01 -13.09
N GLY A 130 3.68 1.17 -13.63
CA GLY A 130 4.05 1.55 -14.99
C GLY A 130 5.56 1.43 -15.20
N ALA A 131 5.99 0.89 -16.34
CA ALA A 131 7.40 0.69 -16.65
C ALA A 131 8.14 2.03 -16.65
N MET A 132 9.07 2.20 -15.71
CA MET A 132 9.81 3.45 -15.55
C MET A 132 10.96 3.54 -16.54
N HIS A 133 11.26 4.77 -16.97
CA HIS A 133 12.53 5.08 -17.63
C HIS A 133 13.65 5.20 -16.59
N TRP A 134 14.16 4.09 -16.06
CA TRP A 134 15.13 4.11 -14.95
C TRP A 134 16.41 4.91 -15.22
N SER A 135 16.88 4.95 -16.48
CA SER A 135 18.04 5.75 -16.87
C SER A 135 17.77 7.26 -16.92
N ARG A 136 16.49 7.67 -16.86
CA ARG A 136 16.03 9.06 -16.88
C ARG A 136 14.61 9.14 -16.30
N ILE A 137 14.51 9.31 -14.98
CA ILE A 137 13.23 9.44 -14.29
C ILE A 137 12.50 10.69 -14.80
N ASP A 138 11.35 10.48 -15.43
CA ASP A 138 10.55 11.52 -16.10
C ASP A 138 9.06 11.52 -15.69
N PHE A 139 8.64 10.61 -14.81
CA PHE A 139 7.30 10.60 -14.22
C PHE A 139 7.25 9.95 -12.83
N LEU A 140 6.11 10.13 -12.15
CA LEU A 140 5.73 9.40 -10.95
C LEU A 140 4.72 8.31 -11.31
N PRO A 141 4.96 7.04 -10.96
CA PRO A 141 4.14 5.93 -11.43
C PRO A 141 2.88 5.69 -10.59
N VAL A 142 1.87 5.12 -11.22
CA VAL A 142 0.76 4.43 -10.55
C VAL A 142 1.23 3.04 -10.11
N VAL A 143 0.94 2.66 -8.87
CA VAL A 143 1.13 1.28 -8.39
C VAL A 143 -0.21 0.53 -8.44
N GLU A 144 -0.19 -0.65 -9.06
CA GLU A 144 -1.29 -1.60 -9.10
C GLU A 144 -1.13 -2.65 -7.99
N LEU A 145 -2.25 -3.23 -7.55
CA LEU A 145 -2.30 -4.14 -6.39
C LEU A 145 -1.69 -3.50 -5.12
N PHE A 146 -1.96 -2.22 -4.89
CA PHE A 146 -1.35 -1.47 -3.78
C PHE A 146 -1.61 -2.09 -2.39
N GLN A 147 -2.71 -2.83 -2.22
CA GLN A 147 -3.05 -3.51 -0.95
C GLN A 147 -2.14 -4.72 -0.66
N SER A 148 -1.46 -5.23 -1.68
CA SER A 148 -0.46 -6.30 -1.58
C SER A 148 0.92 -5.77 -1.18
N LEU A 149 1.15 -4.46 -1.21
CA LEU A 149 2.42 -3.89 -0.78
C LEU A 149 2.69 -4.15 0.69
N LEU A 150 3.88 -4.67 0.98
CA LEU A 150 4.40 -4.70 2.35
C LEU A 150 4.50 -3.28 2.93
N PRO A 151 4.19 -3.08 4.22
CA PRO A 151 4.30 -1.78 4.87
C PRO A 151 5.69 -1.17 4.66
N GLY A 152 5.72 0.10 4.26
CA GLY A 152 6.97 0.83 3.98
C GLY A 152 7.43 0.80 2.52
N THR A 153 6.95 -0.13 1.68
CA THR A 153 7.42 -0.30 0.29
C THR A 153 7.28 0.97 -0.55
N GLY A 154 6.13 1.65 -0.48
CA GLY A 154 5.92 2.89 -1.25
C GLY A 154 6.93 3.97 -0.89
N SER A 155 7.16 4.23 0.40
CA SER A 155 8.13 5.24 0.84
C SER A 155 9.57 4.88 0.47
N ALA A 156 9.96 3.61 0.59
CA ALA A 156 11.31 3.17 0.26
C ALA A 156 11.55 3.14 -1.27
N THR A 157 10.51 2.86 -2.06
CA THR A 157 10.57 2.98 -3.52
C THR A 157 10.70 4.43 -3.96
N LEU A 158 9.95 5.35 -3.34
CA LEU A 158 10.08 6.78 -3.63
C LEU A 158 11.44 7.32 -3.19
N GLU A 159 12.04 6.78 -2.14
CA GLU A 159 13.43 7.09 -1.75
C GLU A 159 14.43 6.67 -2.85
N LEU A 160 14.26 5.49 -3.47
CA LEU A 160 15.03 5.06 -4.64
C LEU A 160 14.80 5.97 -5.86
N ILE A 161 13.54 6.20 -6.24
CA ILE A 161 13.18 7.04 -7.40
C ILE A 161 13.76 8.44 -7.22
N ARG A 162 13.63 9.01 -6.02
CA ARG A 162 14.10 10.36 -5.73
C ARG A 162 15.63 10.46 -5.75
N GLY A 163 16.34 9.47 -5.20
CA GLY A 163 17.80 9.41 -5.28
C GLY A 163 18.30 9.36 -6.72
N LEU A 164 17.75 8.46 -7.54
CA LEU A 164 18.11 8.37 -8.96
C LEU A 164 17.74 9.64 -9.74
N TYR A 165 16.59 10.23 -9.45
CA TYR A 165 16.17 11.48 -10.08
C TYR A 165 17.16 12.62 -9.77
N ASP A 166 17.63 12.75 -8.53
CA ASP A 166 18.58 13.81 -8.13
C ASP A 166 19.93 13.63 -8.84
N ASP A 167 20.44 12.40 -8.92
CA ASP A 167 21.66 12.06 -9.65
C ASP A 167 21.56 12.42 -11.15
N GLN A 168 20.37 12.30 -11.73
CA GLN A 168 20.13 12.50 -13.16
C GLN A 168 19.82 13.95 -13.55
N ASN A 169 19.43 14.79 -12.58
CA ASN A 169 18.95 16.16 -12.83
C ASN A 169 19.72 17.21 -12.00
N GLU A 170 20.98 16.91 -11.66
CA GLU A 170 21.83 17.80 -10.87
C GLU A 170 21.90 19.21 -11.48
N GLY A 171 21.59 20.23 -10.68
CA GLY A 171 21.60 21.64 -11.10
C GLY A 171 20.39 22.13 -11.90
N GLN A 172 19.61 21.25 -12.54
CA GLN A 172 18.43 21.64 -13.32
C GLN A 172 17.27 20.64 -13.13
N PRO A 173 16.48 20.76 -12.05
CA PRO A 173 15.37 19.86 -11.80
C PRO A 173 14.27 20.00 -12.86
N LEU A 174 13.85 18.87 -13.44
CA LEU A 174 12.74 18.78 -14.37
C LEU A 174 11.43 18.38 -13.64
N PRO A 175 10.31 19.07 -13.88
CA PRO A 175 9.05 18.72 -13.26
C PRO A 175 8.57 17.33 -13.72
N LEU A 176 8.25 16.47 -12.76
CA LEU A 176 7.62 15.18 -13.00
C LEU A 176 6.11 15.33 -13.10
N ARG A 177 5.45 14.38 -13.75
CA ARG A 177 3.98 14.25 -13.78
C ARG A 177 3.57 12.88 -13.26
N TYR A 178 2.39 12.79 -12.67
CA TYR A 178 1.79 11.51 -12.31
C TYR A 178 1.20 10.85 -13.57
N ARG A 179 1.67 9.65 -13.92
CA ARG A 179 1.26 8.93 -15.14
C ARG A 179 0.93 7.46 -14.87
N GLY A 180 -0.04 6.96 -15.61
CA GLY A 180 -0.41 5.54 -15.69
C GLY A 180 -1.64 5.33 -16.56
N ILE A 181 -1.95 4.07 -16.88
CA ILE A 181 -3.05 3.70 -17.78
C ILE A 181 -4.03 2.75 -17.06
N PRO A 182 -5.16 3.29 -16.52
CA PRO A 182 -5.42 4.70 -16.24
C PRO A 182 -4.70 5.17 -14.95
N THR A 183 -4.76 6.47 -14.65
CA THR A 183 -4.35 6.98 -13.34
C THR A 183 -5.40 6.67 -12.27
N TYR A 184 -4.96 6.42 -11.03
CA TYR A 184 -5.83 6.21 -9.87
C TYR A 184 -5.39 7.12 -8.72
N PRO A 185 -5.70 8.44 -8.79
CA PRO A 185 -5.29 9.35 -7.74
C PRO A 185 -5.97 9.00 -6.42
N SER A 186 -5.20 9.09 -5.34
CA SER A 186 -5.69 8.86 -3.99
C SER A 186 -5.00 9.81 -3.02
N GLU A 187 -5.66 10.09 -1.89
CA GLU A 187 -5.05 10.90 -0.84
C GLU A 187 -3.74 10.28 -0.33
N ALA A 188 -3.67 8.95 -0.24
CA ALA A 188 -2.45 8.24 0.14
C ALA A 188 -1.30 8.48 -0.85
N ALA A 189 -1.56 8.39 -2.15
CA ALA A 189 -0.57 8.68 -3.19
C ALA A 189 -0.14 10.16 -3.15
N PHE A 190 -1.09 11.10 -3.03
CA PHE A 190 -0.77 12.53 -2.94
C PHE A 190 0.12 12.83 -1.73
N ARG A 191 -0.22 12.31 -0.55
CA ARG A 191 0.58 12.48 0.68
C ARG A 191 1.97 11.86 0.54
N LEU A 192 2.07 10.68 -0.06
CA LEU A 192 3.35 10.01 -0.30
C LEU A 192 4.24 10.83 -1.25
N PHE A 193 3.72 11.24 -2.41
CA PHE A 193 4.46 12.07 -3.35
C PHE A 193 4.86 13.41 -2.73
N SER A 194 3.95 14.04 -1.98
CA SER A 194 4.19 15.30 -1.27
C SER A 194 5.31 15.22 -0.23
N ALA A 195 5.67 14.02 0.23
CA ALA A 195 6.80 13.84 1.12
C ALA A 195 8.16 13.97 0.39
N PHE A 196 8.23 13.63 -0.89
CA PHE A 196 9.47 13.63 -1.68
C PHE A 196 9.51 14.73 -2.75
N PHE A 197 8.36 15.24 -3.15
CA PHE A 197 8.18 16.22 -4.21
C PHE A 197 7.14 17.26 -3.80
N THR A 198 7.33 18.51 -4.21
CA THR A 198 6.38 19.61 -4.03
C THR A 198 5.43 19.67 -5.23
N PRO A 199 4.10 19.55 -5.04
CA PRO A 199 3.13 19.66 -6.11
C PRO A 199 2.92 21.12 -6.55
N HIS A 200 2.77 21.33 -7.84
CA HIS A 200 2.56 22.63 -8.48
C HIS A 200 1.50 22.53 -9.58
N ILE A 201 0.69 23.57 -9.71
CA ILE A 201 -0.27 23.75 -10.80
C ILE A 201 0.01 25.06 -11.56
N PRO A 202 -0.21 25.09 -12.89
CA PRO A 202 -0.15 26.32 -13.66
C PRO A 202 -1.14 27.35 -13.10
N GLY A 203 -0.67 28.58 -12.81
CA GLY A 203 -1.51 29.65 -12.26
C GLY A 203 -1.62 29.68 -10.72
N GLY A 204 -1.04 28.70 -10.01
CA GLY A 204 -1.07 28.64 -8.55
C GLY A 204 -2.41 28.15 -7.97
N GLY A 205 -2.46 27.97 -6.65
CA GLY A 205 -3.63 27.44 -5.93
C GLY A 205 -3.35 26.10 -5.25
N ASN A 206 -4.41 25.44 -4.74
CA ASN A 206 -4.30 24.13 -4.09
C ASN A 206 -4.27 23.00 -5.14
N PRO A 207 -3.18 22.22 -5.25
CA PRO A 207 -3.07 21.14 -6.23
C PRO A 207 -3.89 19.88 -5.85
N PHE A 208 -4.29 19.73 -4.59
CA PHE A 208 -4.94 18.50 -4.11
C PHE A 208 -6.26 18.16 -4.84
N PRO A 209 -7.23 19.09 -5.00
CA PRO A 209 -8.47 18.79 -5.73
C PRO A 209 -8.23 18.42 -7.19
N ILE A 210 -7.22 19.03 -7.83
CA ILE A 210 -6.86 18.74 -9.23
C ILE A 210 -6.22 17.36 -9.34
N PHE A 211 -5.35 17.00 -8.39
CA PHE A 211 -4.76 15.67 -8.34
C PHE A 211 -5.83 14.59 -8.16
N MET A 212 -6.81 14.80 -7.28
CA MET A 212 -7.88 13.84 -7.00
C MET A 212 -8.86 13.66 -8.17
N ASP A 213 -8.88 14.59 -9.13
CA ASP A 213 -9.71 14.51 -10.32
C ASP A 213 -8.98 13.70 -11.42
N GLN A 214 -9.38 12.44 -11.62
CA GLN A 214 -8.66 11.48 -12.46
C GLN A 214 -8.31 11.99 -13.89
N PRO A 215 -9.22 12.60 -14.67
CA PRO A 215 -8.90 13.16 -15.98
C PRO A 215 -7.89 14.32 -15.92
N ARG A 216 -7.74 14.97 -14.76
CA ARG A 216 -6.91 16.17 -14.56
C ARG A 216 -5.69 15.94 -13.70
N SER A 217 -5.52 14.73 -13.14
CA SER A 217 -4.43 14.41 -12.21
C SER A 217 -3.04 14.67 -12.80
N HIS A 218 -2.92 14.55 -14.14
CA HIS A 218 -1.71 14.79 -14.91
C HIS A 218 -1.34 16.28 -15.07
N GLU A 219 -2.27 17.20 -14.77
CA GLU A 219 -2.04 18.65 -14.77
C GLU A 219 -1.14 19.07 -13.60
N VAL A 220 -1.11 18.29 -12.52
CA VAL A 220 -0.24 18.54 -11.37
C VAL A 220 1.19 18.11 -11.71
N THR A 221 2.10 19.07 -11.62
CA THR A 221 3.54 18.87 -11.77
C THR A 221 4.21 18.74 -10.41
N TRP A 222 5.30 17.99 -10.35
CA TRP A 222 5.98 17.65 -9.10
C TRP A 222 7.45 18.01 -9.22
N LEU A 223 7.91 18.94 -8.39
CA LEU A 223 9.31 19.32 -8.31
C LEU A 223 9.95 18.73 -7.06
N PRO A 224 11.27 18.49 -7.04
CA PRO A 224 11.98 18.07 -5.85
C PRO A 224 11.61 18.85 -4.58
N ALA A 225 11.15 18.15 -3.53
CA ALA A 225 11.06 18.75 -2.20
C ALA A 225 12.46 18.99 -1.65
N GLN A 226 12.66 20.09 -0.90
CA GLN A 226 13.96 20.43 -0.31
C GLN A 226 14.37 19.44 0.79
N ASN A 227 13.42 19.02 1.63
CA ASN A 227 13.68 18.22 2.82
C ASN A 227 12.91 16.91 2.76
N GLN A 228 13.39 15.96 1.95
CA GLN A 228 12.79 14.63 1.90
C GLN A 228 13.00 13.83 3.20
N PRO A 229 12.10 12.88 3.52
CA PRO A 229 12.31 11.93 4.58
C PRO A 229 13.60 11.13 4.40
N LYS A 230 14.35 10.97 5.48
CA LYS A 230 15.54 10.12 5.55
C LYS A 230 15.33 9.04 6.61
N ARG A 231 15.72 7.81 6.27
CA ARG A 231 15.66 6.66 7.17
C ARG A 231 17.03 6.41 7.80
N TYR A 232 17.02 6.06 9.07
CA TYR A 232 18.19 5.75 9.87
C TYR A 232 17.93 4.44 10.58
N PHE A 233 18.79 3.45 10.34
CA PHE A 233 18.69 2.13 10.95
C PHE A 233 19.57 2.05 12.20
N ASP A 234 19.03 1.43 13.25
CA ASP A 234 19.74 1.10 14.47
C ASP A 234 19.52 -0.40 14.71
N ALA A 235 20.43 -1.21 14.15
CA ALA A 235 20.35 -2.66 14.21
C ALA A 235 20.43 -3.18 15.65
N ALA A 236 21.21 -2.52 16.52
CA ALA A 236 21.35 -2.89 17.92
C ALA A 236 20.03 -2.77 18.69
N ARG A 237 19.22 -1.77 18.33
CA ARG A 237 17.89 -1.53 18.92
C ARG A 237 16.74 -2.07 18.07
N LYS A 238 17.04 -2.75 16.96
CA LYS A 238 16.05 -3.28 16.00
C LYS A 238 15.06 -2.22 15.50
N LEU A 239 15.56 -1.00 15.32
CA LEU A 239 14.78 0.22 15.16
C LEU A 239 15.12 0.88 13.82
N CYS A 240 14.12 1.42 13.13
CA CYS A 240 14.31 2.37 12.04
C CYS A 240 13.58 3.67 12.37
N VAL A 241 14.28 4.80 12.25
CA VAL A 241 13.74 6.14 12.49
C VAL A 241 13.67 6.88 11.15
N THR A 242 12.51 7.44 10.82
CA THR A 242 12.32 8.31 9.64
C THR A 242 12.21 9.76 10.09
N ILE A 243 13.09 10.63 9.58
CA ILE A 243 13.19 12.04 9.95
C ILE A 243 12.99 12.92 8.72
N ALA A 244 12.21 13.98 8.86
CA ALA A 244 12.08 15.05 7.86
C ALA A 244 11.97 16.41 8.57
N ASP A 245 12.66 17.43 8.05
CA ASP A 245 12.71 18.78 8.64
C ASP A 245 13.20 18.84 10.09
N GLY A 246 14.05 17.89 10.49
CA GLY A 246 14.52 17.72 11.87
C GLY A 246 13.44 17.18 12.83
N LEU A 247 12.30 16.73 12.33
CA LEU A 247 11.24 16.09 13.11
C LEU A 247 11.21 14.59 12.82
N VAL A 248 11.11 13.78 13.87
CA VAL A 248 10.76 12.36 13.75
C VAL A 248 9.36 12.27 13.16
N LYS A 249 9.19 11.53 12.06
CA LYS A 249 7.90 11.32 11.38
C LYS A 249 7.32 9.92 11.62
N LYS A 250 8.20 8.92 11.62
CA LYS A 250 7.84 7.52 11.74
C LYS A 250 8.95 6.75 12.44
N ILE A 251 8.57 5.79 13.27
CA ILE A 251 9.47 4.86 13.93
C ILE A 251 8.93 3.45 13.80
N THR A 252 9.79 2.53 13.38
CA THR A 252 9.44 1.12 13.19
C THR A 252 10.38 0.28 14.03
N LEU A 253 9.80 -0.63 14.82
CA LEU A 253 10.52 -1.66 15.57
C LEU A 253 10.33 -2.98 14.81
N SER A 254 11.43 -3.57 14.33
CA SER A 254 11.39 -4.80 13.53
C SER A 254 10.97 -6.03 14.32
N ASP A 255 11.05 -5.98 15.65
CA ASP A 255 10.62 -7.04 16.57
C ASP A 255 9.24 -6.78 17.20
N ASP A 256 8.46 -5.85 16.66
CA ASP A 256 7.12 -5.55 17.16
C ASP A 256 6.06 -6.51 16.61
N SER A 257 5.46 -7.32 17.49
CA SER A 257 4.39 -8.27 17.15
C SER A 257 3.09 -7.61 16.69
N THR A 258 2.94 -6.29 16.86
CA THR A 258 1.80 -5.55 16.31
C THR A 258 1.91 -5.29 14.81
N GLY A 259 3.13 -5.33 14.24
CA GLY A 259 3.38 -4.98 12.84
C GLY A 259 3.09 -3.51 12.49
N LEU A 260 3.01 -2.62 13.50
CA LEU A 260 2.64 -1.22 13.33
C LEU A 260 3.79 -0.26 13.63
N PRO A 261 3.99 0.80 12.83
CA PRO A 261 4.90 1.87 13.21
C PRO A 261 4.29 2.75 14.31
N TYR A 262 5.15 3.52 14.97
CA TYR A 262 4.79 4.73 15.71
C TYR A 262 4.91 5.92 14.77
N VAL A 263 3.99 6.87 14.84
CA VAL A 263 4.02 8.08 13.99
C VAL A 263 3.87 9.34 14.83
N SER A 264 4.32 10.48 14.30
CA SER A 264 3.95 11.75 14.93
C SER A 264 2.42 11.89 14.92
N PRO A 265 1.78 12.28 16.03
CA PRO A 265 0.37 12.62 16.02
C PRO A 265 0.08 13.71 15.00
N SER A 266 -1.06 13.61 14.33
CA SER A 266 -1.58 14.72 13.53
C SER A 266 -1.86 15.95 14.41
N PRO A 267 -2.02 17.16 13.83
CA PRO A 267 -2.40 18.35 14.60
C PRO A 267 -3.70 18.20 15.41
N THR A 268 -4.60 17.29 15.01
CA THR A 268 -5.84 16.97 15.73
C THR A 268 -5.64 15.92 16.83
N GLY A 269 -4.40 15.47 17.06
CA GLY A 269 -4.04 14.44 18.04
C GLY A 269 -4.34 13.01 17.62
N PHE A 270 -4.84 12.80 16.38
CA PHE A 270 -5.04 11.45 15.88
C PHE A 270 -3.70 10.78 15.60
N ALA A 271 -3.51 9.60 16.21
CA ALA A 271 -2.43 8.67 15.95
C ALA A 271 -3.05 7.28 15.65
N PRO A 272 -2.77 6.66 14.49
CA PRO A 272 -3.28 5.34 14.15
C PRO A 272 -3.03 4.33 15.25
N CYS A 273 -4.06 3.55 15.58
CA CYS A 273 -4.03 2.50 16.61
C CYS A 273 -3.50 2.97 17.98
N GLU A 274 -3.60 4.27 18.28
CA GLU A 274 -3.05 4.91 19.50
C GLU A 274 -1.53 4.80 19.63
N ARG A 275 -0.82 4.74 18.50
CA ARG A 275 0.65 4.60 18.48
C ARG A 275 1.33 5.88 18.03
N SER A 276 1.97 6.57 18.97
CA SER A 276 2.65 7.84 18.71
C SER A 276 4.14 7.83 19.04
N ALA A 277 4.90 8.65 18.31
CA ALA A 277 6.31 8.94 18.57
C ALA A 277 6.52 10.44 18.72
N GLU A 278 7.23 10.85 19.77
CA GLU A 278 7.53 12.24 20.10
C GLU A 278 8.99 12.37 20.56
N VAL A 279 9.63 13.51 20.29
CA VAL A 279 10.94 13.87 20.88
C VAL A 279 10.69 14.87 22.00
N ALA A 280 11.10 14.54 23.22
CA ALA A 280 10.95 15.43 24.37
C ALA A 280 12.11 15.25 25.34
N ARG A 281 12.67 16.37 25.84
CA ARG A 281 13.74 16.40 26.84
C ARG A 281 14.97 15.60 26.42
N GLY A 282 15.31 15.65 25.13
CA GLY A 282 16.47 14.93 24.57
C GLY A 282 16.30 13.41 24.47
N SER A 283 15.07 12.90 24.61
CA SER A 283 14.74 11.49 24.44
C SER A 283 13.65 11.29 23.40
N LEU A 284 13.62 10.10 22.82
CA LEU A 284 12.51 9.62 22.03
C LEU A 284 11.48 8.91 22.93
N LEU A 285 10.23 9.36 22.86
CA LEU A 285 9.10 8.79 23.58
C LEU A 285 8.17 8.06 22.62
N LEU A 286 8.02 6.76 22.82
CA LEU A 286 7.07 5.92 22.11
C LEU A 286 5.87 5.64 23.01
N ARG A 287 4.66 5.83 22.49
CA ARG A 287 3.41 5.50 23.19
C ARG A 287 2.63 4.48 22.40
N ASP A 288 2.15 3.45 23.08
CA ASP A 288 1.19 2.47 22.55
C ASP A 288 0.04 2.35 23.55
N GLY A 289 -1.03 3.11 23.29
CA GLY A 289 -2.11 3.28 24.25
C GLY A 289 -1.59 3.81 25.60
N ALA A 290 -1.68 2.98 26.64
CA ALA A 290 -1.20 3.32 27.99
C ALA A 290 0.29 3.05 28.19
N GLN A 291 0.91 2.22 27.35
CA GLN A 291 2.32 1.87 27.47
C GLN A 291 3.19 3.03 26.97
N ARG A 292 4.29 3.29 27.68
CA ARG A 292 5.28 4.30 27.32
C ARG A 292 6.66 3.69 27.36
N ARG A 293 7.45 3.96 26.32
CA ARG A 293 8.85 3.55 26.23
C ARG A 293 9.69 4.76 25.88
N GLU A 294 10.73 5.01 26.68
CA GLU A 294 11.70 6.06 26.44
C GLU A 294 12.97 5.44 25.86
N LEU A 295 13.51 6.06 24.82
CA LEU A 295 14.71 5.63 24.14
C LEU A 295 15.68 6.81 23.99
N PRO A 296 16.99 6.60 24.19
CA PRO A 296 17.97 7.65 23.98
C PRO A 296 18.10 7.99 22.49
N LEU A 297 18.31 9.26 22.17
CA LEU A 297 18.59 9.68 20.80
C LEU A 297 19.96 9.18 20.35
N ASN A 298 20.09 8.83 19.06
CA ASN A 298 21.38 8.55 18.44
C ASN A 298 21.91 9.83 17.76
N PRO A 299 23.14 10.27 18.04
CA PRO A 299 23.76 11.42 17.37
C PRO A 299 23.78 11.32 15.83
N ALA A 300 23.84 10.12 15.26
CA ALA A 300 23.81 9.90 13.81
C ALA A 300 22.51 10.39 13.14
N TRP A 301 21.44 10.56 13.91
CA TRP A 301 20.15 11.08 13.44
C TRP A 301 20.15 12.60 13.23
N GLY A 302 21.25 13.29 13.60
CA GLY A 302 21.37 14.73 13.56
C GLY A 302 20.57 15.44 14.65
N THR A 303 20.50 16.77 14.57
CA THR A 303 19.78 17.60 15.54
C THR A 303 18.28 17.48 15.35
N LEU A 304 17.62 16.81 16.30
CA LEU A 304 16.16 16.68 16.31
C LEU A 304 15.51 17.83 17.05
N LYS A 305 14.45 18.38 16.46
CA LYS A 305 13.58 19.36 17.10
C LYS A 305 12.69 18.64 18.11
N GLU A 306 12.50 19.26 19.26
CA GLU A 306 11.48 18.78 20.19
C GLU A 306 10.10 18.84 19.53
N THR A 307 9.31 17.82 19.78
CA THR A 307 7.90 17.80 19.41
C THR A 307 7.16 18.68 20.41
N SER A 308 7.23 19.99 20.21
CA SER A 308 6.56 20.96 21.09
C SER A 308 5.05 20.74 21.02
N ALA A 309 4.42 20.48 22.16
CA ALA A 309 3.00 20.67 22.32
C ALA A 309 2.76 21.52 23.57
N ALA A 310 2.26 22.75 23.35
CA ALA A 310 1.39 23.41 24.31
C ALA A 310 0.20 22.48 24.54
N ARG A 311 0.30 21.61 25.56
CA ARG A 311 -0.64 20.53 25.91
C ARG A 311 -0.97 19.60 24.72
N PRO A 312 -0.48 18.34 24.68
CA PRO A 312 -0.83 17.44 23.59
C PRO A 312 -2.36 17.28 23.52
N PRO A 313 -2.97 17.34 22.32
CA PRO A 313 -4.38 17.04 22.15
C PRO A 313 -4.69 15.66 22.74
N GLN A 314 -5.79 15.58 23.50
CA GLN A 314 -6.19 14.34 24.18
C GLN A 314 -6.43 13.24 23.14
N THR A 315 -5.92 12.04 23.38
CA THR A 315 -6.21 10.85 22.58
C THR A 315 -7.70 10.47 22.67
N PRO A 316 -8.26 9.72 21.70
CA PRO A 316 -9.64 9.25 21.79
C PRO A 316 -9.94 8.53 23.12
N ARG A 317 -8.99 7.75 23.63
CA ARG A 317 -9.09 7.10 24.94
C ARG A 317 -9.10 8.08 26.11
N GLU A 318 -8.27 9.12 26.10
CA GLU A 318 -8.27 10.18 27.14
C GLU A 318 -9.57 10.99 27.13
N ARG A 319 -10.24 11.06 25.97
CA ARG A 319 -11.59 11.64 25.83
C ARG A 319 -12.72 10.69 26.25
N GLY A 320 -12.40 9.44 26.61
CA GLY A 320 -13.38 8.41 27.00
C GLY A 320 -14.19 7.85 25.84
N GLU A 321 -13.74 8.03 24.58
CA GLU A 321 -14.48 7.68 23.36
C GLU A 321 -14.42 6.18 23.00
N GLY A 322 -13.74 5.36 23.81
CA GLY A 322 -13.62 3.92 23.60
C GLY A 322 -12.28 3.35 24.06
N GLY A 323 -12.07 2.05 23.82
CA GLY A 323 -10.79 1.37 24.03
C GLY A 323 -9.92 1.36 22.77
N GLY A 324 -8.65 0.99 22.92
CA GLY A 324 -7.74 0.76 21.78
C GLY A 324 -8.12 -0.48 20.96
N TRP A 325 -7.51 -0.68 19.79
CA TRP A 325 -7.84 -1.77 18.85
C TRP A 325 -7.81 -3.16 19.50
N ARG A 326 -6.96 -3.36 20.51
CA ARG A 326 -6.85 -4.62 21.27
C ARG A 326 -8.14 -5.02 21.98
N THR A 327 -9.00 -4.06 22.30
CA THR A 327 -10.30 -4.31 22.96
C THR A 327 -11.32 -4.96 22.04
N LEU A 328 -11.06 -5.04 20.73
CA LEU A 328 -11.87 -5.80 19.78
C LEU A 328 -11.71 -7.32 19.95
N PHE A 329 -10.72 -7.80 20.70
CA PHE A 329 -10.53 -9.23 20.93
C PHE A 329 -11.20 -9.68 22.23
N SER A 330 -11.72 -10.92 22.24
CA SER A 330 -12.17 -11.57 23.46
C SER A 330 -10.98 -11.97 24.33
N GLY A 331 -10.42 -11.00 25.07
CA GLY A 331 -9.22 -11.15 25.88
C GLY A 331 -8.00 -10.49 25.23
N SER A 332 -6.85 -11.14 25.32
CA SER A 332 -5.62 -10.66 24.67
C SER A 332 -5.71 -10.85 23.15
N PRO A 333 -5.16 -9.92 22.34
CA PRO A 333 -4.93 -10.16 20.92
C PRO A 333 -4.09 -11.42 20.69
N PRO A 334 -4.20 -12.05 19.51
CA PRO A 334 -3.38 -13.22 19.20
C PRO A 334 -1.88 -12.90 19.25
N LEU A 335 -1.08 -13.90 19.65
CA LEU A 335 0.38 -13.83 19.53
C LEU A 335 0.75 -14.04 18.06
N VAL A 336 1.42 -13.05 17.47
CA VAL A 336 1.87 -13.08 16.07
C VAL A 336 3.35 -12.74 16.02
N GLU A 337 4.13 -13.52 15.28
CA GLU A 337 5.54 -13.21 15.05
C GLU A 337 5.68 -11.89 14.28
N PRO A 338 6.63 -11.00 14.62
CA PRO A 338 6.75 -9.68 14.00
C PRO A 338 6.79 -9.74 12.46
N ALA A 339 7.58 -10.66 11.90
CA ALA A 339 7.66 -10.86 10.45
C ALA A 339 6.30 -11.19 9.83
N GLN A 340 5.48 -12.04 10.48
CA GLN A 340 4.12 -12.36 10.02
C GLN A 340 3.16 -11.18 10.19
N ALA A 341 3.30 -10.39 11.26
CA ALA A 341 2.49 -9.21 11.49
C ALA A 341 2.71 -8.18 10.37
N PHE A 342 3.96 -7.86 10.05
CA PHE A 342 4.30 -6.95 8.95
C PHE A 342 3.95 -7.52 7.56
N SER A 343 4.09 -8.84 7.35
CA SER A 343 3.86 -9.49 6.06
C SER A 343 2.43 -10.02 5.85
N SER A 344 1.47 -9.65 6.70
CA SER A 344 0.06 -10.02 6.57
C SER A 344 -0.64 -9.27 5.43
N VAL A 345 -0.15 -9.44 4.19
CA VAL A 345 -0.71 -8.92 2.94
C VAL A 345 -1.08 -10.09 2.04
N LEU A 346 -2.02 -9.88 1.12
CA LEU A 346 -2.36 -10.87 0.10
C LEU A 346 -1.39 -10.74 -1.06
N LEU A 347 -0.78 -11.84 -1.47
CA LEU A 347 0.12 -11.89 -2.62
C LEU A 347 -0.53 -12.74 -3.70
N TYR A 348 -0.49 -12.27 -4.93
CA TYR A 348 -1.08 -12.95 -6.07
C TYR A 348 0.04 -13.53 -6.94
N PRO A 349 -0.20 -14.64 -7.66
CA PRO A 349 0.71 -15.08 -8.71
C PRO A 349 0.80 -14.03 -9.82
N ASP A 350 1.95 -13.94 -10.48
CA ASP A 350 2.16 -13.14 -11.70
C ASP A 350 1.97 -13.94 -12.99
N ASP A 351 1.46 -15.17 -12.90
CA ASP A 351 1.16 -16.09 -13.98
C ASP A 351 -0.27 -16.65 -13.90
N ASP A 352 -0.57 -17.68 -14.71
CA ASP A 352 -1.89 -18.32 -14.78
C ASP A 352 -2.17 -19.29 -13.60
N THR A 353 -1.32 -19.31 -12.56
CA THR A 353 -1.57 -20.11 -11.36
C THR A 353 -2.84 -19.64 -10.66
N GLU A 354 -3.63 -20.60 -10.17
CA GLU A 354 -4.84 -20.30 -9.41
C GLU A 354 -4.50 -19.56 -8.10
N ILE A 355 -5.28 -18.52 -7.79
CA ILE A 355 -5.13 -17.78 -6.54
C ILE A 355 -5.55 -18.64 -5.34
N GLY A 356 -4.86 -18.49 -4.22
CA GLY A 356 -5.20 -19.22 -3.00
C GLY A 356 -6.55 -18.81 -2.40
N GLU A 357 -7.11 -19.66 -1.54
CA GLU A 357 -8.41 -19.41 -0.90
C GLU A 357 -8.43 -18.10 -0.11
N LEU A 358 -7.35 -17.76 0.60
CA LEU A 358 -7.27 -16.55 1.41
C LEU A 358 -7.22 -15.29 0.53
N GLU A 359 -6.46 -15.36 -0.56
CA GLU A 359 -6.31 -14.35 -1.58
C GLU A 359 -7.61 -14.11 -2.37
N ALA A 360 -8.45 -15.14 -2.51
CA ALA A 360 -9.74 -15.05 -3.18
C ALA A 360 -10.82 -14.31 -2.34
N GLN A 361 -10.69 -14.26 -1.02
CA GLN A 361 -11.75 -13.78 -0.14
C GLN A 361 -12.23 -12.35 -0.42
N PRO A 362 -11.35 -11.35 -0.68
CA PRO A 362 -11.81 -10.00 -1.00
C PRO A 362 -12.65 -9.95 -2.26
N PHE A 363 -12.26 -10.65 -3.33
CA PHE A 363 -13.03 -10.69 -4.58
C PHE A 363 -14.41 -11.31 -4.37
N VAL A 364 -14.48 -12.38 -3.58
CA VAL A 364 -15.76 -13.01 -3.22
C VAL A 364 -16.60 -12.09 -2.35
N ALA A 365 -15.99 -11.38 -1.40
CA ALA A 365 -16.70 -10.43 -0.55
C ALA A 365 -17.30 -9.27 -1.36
N ASP A 366 -16.54 -8.71 -2.31
CA ASP A 366 -17.00 -7.65 -3.20
C ASP A 366 -18.13 -8.15 -4.12
N TYR A 367 -17.96 -9.32 -4.74
CA TYR A 367 -19.00 -9.96 -5.55
C TYR A 367 -20.30 -10.20 -4.76
N LEU A 368 -20.19 -10.65 -3.50
CA LEU A 368 -21.35 -10.82 -2.63
C LEU A 368 -22.01 -9.49 -2.32
N GLN A 369 -21.25 -8.41 -2.08
CA GLN A 369 -21.82 -7.08 -1.88
C GLN A 369 -22.62 -6.62 -3.11
N ASP A 370 -22.06 -6.76 -4.31
CA ASP A 370 -22.74 -6.39 -5.55
C ASP A 370 -24.09 -7.12 -5.70
N ILE A 371 -24.11 -8.44 -5.49
CA ILE A 371 -25.35 -9.23 -5.53
C ILE A 371 -26.37 -8.73 -4.48
N LEU A 372 -25.89 -8.45 -3.26
CA LEU A 372 -26.74 -8.03 -2.15
C LEU A 372 -27.35 -6.65 -2.40
N GLU A 373 -26.64 -5.75 -3.09
CA GLU A 373 -27.12 -4.41 -3.46
C GLU A 373 -28.14 -4.46 -4.61
N GLU A 374 -27.94 -5.34 -5.59
CA GLU A 374 -28.87 -5.52 -6.71
C GLU A 374 -30.23 -6.10 -6.26
N GLN A 375 -30.25 -6.92 -5.20
CA GLN A 375 -31.46 -7.56 -4.69
C GLN A 375 -32.09 -6.81 -3.51
N ARG A 376 -33.09 -5.98 -3.79
CA ARG A 376 -33.77 -5.14 -2.78
C ARG A 376 -34.21 -5.86 -1.51
N GLU A 377 -34.73 -7.08 -1.62
CA GLU A 377 -35.18 -7.83 -0.44
C GLU A 377 -34.00 -8.24 0.46
N LEU A 378 -32.91 -8.74 -0.14
CA LEU A 378 -31.69 -9.09 0.59
C LEU A 378 -31.03 -7.85 1.18
N ALA A 379 -30.95 -6.75 0.42
CA ALA A 379 -30.47 -5.47 0.90
C ALA A 379 -31.24 -5.00 2.14
N ALA A 380 -32.57 -5.12 2.13
CA ALA A 380 -33.43 -4.75 3.26
C ALA A 380 -33.19 -5.65 4.48
N ARG A 381 -33.07 -6.98 4.29
CA ARG A 381 -32.76 -7.92 5.37
C ARG A 381 -31.38 -7.63 5.98
N LEU A 382 -30.36 -7.40 5.15
CA LEU A 382 -29.02 -7.06 5.60
C LEU A 382 -28.98 -5.70 6.32
N ALA A 383 -29.75 -4.72 5.85
CA ALA A 383 -29.89 -3.44 6.53
C ALA A 383 -30.50 -3.62 7.93
N ALA A 384 -31.50 -4.50 8.07
CA ALA A 384 -32.19 -4.82 9.31
C ALA A 384 -31.42 -5.76 10.27
N ALA A 385 -30.41 -6.49 9.80
CA ALA A 385 -29.60 -7.40 10.61
C ALA A 385 -28.92 -6.68 11.80
N GLU A 386 -29.04 -7.23 13.01
CA GLU A 386 -28.44 -6.69 14.23
C GLU A 386 -27.27 -7.54 14.75
N ARG A 387 -27.28 -8.84 14.46
CA ARG A 387 -26.28 -9.82 14.89
C ARG A 387 -25.68 -10.51 13.68
N VAL A 388 -24.39 -10.30 13.46
CA VAL A 388 -23.66 -10.80 12.30
C VAL A 388 -22.50 -11.68 12.76
N LEU A 389 -22.41 -12.88 12.20
CA LEU A 389 -21.25 -13.76 12.33
C LEU A 389 -20.41 -13.69 11.06
N ILE A 390 -19.10 -13.52 11.22
CA ILE A 390 -18.11 -13.61 10.14
C ILE A 390 -17.16 -14.74 10.53
N CYS A 391 -17.14 -15.82 9.77
CA CYS A 391 -16.37 -17.02 10.08
C CYS A 391 -15.43 -17.36 8.91
N ASN A 392 -14.13 -17.49 9.23
CA ASN A 392 -13.09 -17.88 8.28
C ASN A 392 -12.91 -16.92 7.08
N PHE A 393 -13.37 -15.67 7.22
CA PHE A 393 -13.24 -14.60 6.22
C PHE A 393 -12.09 -13.63 6.59
N ASP A 394 -10.97 -14.18 7.06
CA ASP A 394 -9.88 -13.44 7.71
C ASP A 394 -9.29 -12.31 6.85
N ALA A 395 -9.29 -12.46 5.53
CA ALA A 395 -8.74 -11.47 4.61
C ALA A 395 -9.75 -10.37 4.20
N ALA A 396 -11.04 -10.55 4.45
CA ALA A 396 -12.09 -9.62 4.03
C ALA A 396 -13.09 -9.26 5.14
N VAL A 397 -12.70 -9.39 6.41
CA VAL A 397 -13.55 -9.08 7.58
C VAL A 397 -14.17 -7.70 7.48
N THR A 398 -13.39 -6.67 7.15
CA THR A 398 -13.87 -5.29 7.05
C THR A 398 -14.89 -5.09 5.94
N SER A 399 -14.80 -5.83 4.82
CA SER A 399 -15.83 -5.83 3.77
C SER A 399 -17.16 -6.40 4.27
N CYS A 400 -17.15 -7.34 5.21
CA CYS A 400 -18.37 -7.87 5.81
C CYS A 400 -18.98 -6.96 6.91
N ILE A 401 -18.27 -5.90 7.33
CA ILE A 401 -18.70 -4.99 8.40
C ILE A 401 -19.27 -3.69 7.82
N ARG A 402 -20.56 -3.46 8.04
CA ARG A 402 -21.23 -2.21 7.70
C ARG A 402 -21.20 -1.23 8.88
N LEU A 403 -20.71 -0.01 8.63
CA LEU A 403 -20.58 1.09 9.60
C LEU A 403 -21.61 2.22 9.38
N ASP A 404 -22.80 1.88 8.89
CA ASP A 404 -23.99 2.75 8.81
C ASP A 404 -24.72 2.89 10.15
N ARG A 405 -24.74 1.83 10.97
CA ARG A 405 -25.35 1.82 12.32
C ARG A 405 -24.64 0.82 13.24
N PRO A 406 -24.78 0.94 14.57
CA PRO A 406 -24.21 -0.03 15.50
C PRO A 406 -24.90 -1.41 15.36
N ARG A 407 -24.10 -2.46 15.19
CA ARG A 407 -24.52 -3.88 15.17
C ARG A 407 -23.59 -4.72 16.03
N ASN A 408 -24.04 -5.91 16.42
CA ASN A 408 -23.23 -6.90 17.12
C ASN A 408 -22.52 -7.79 16.10
N TYR A 409 -21.20 -7.64 16.00
CA TYR A 409 -20.37 -8.48 15.13
C TYR A 409 -19.57 -9.47 15.96
N ARG A 410 -19.57 -10.73 15.52
CA ARG A 410 -18.64 -11.74 16.00
C ARG A 410 -17.79 -12.22 14.82
N VAL A 411 -16.47 -12.15 14.98
CA VAL A 411 -15.51 -12.58 13.97
C VAL A 411 -14.76 -13.80 14.49
N ALA A 412 -15.04 -14.97 13.93
CA ALA A 412 -14.35 -16.22 14.22
C ALA A 412 -13.19 -16.41 13.24
N TYR A 413 -11.97 -16.15 13.70
CA TYR A 413 -10.79 -16.08 12.85
C TYR A 413 -9.95 -17.36 12.87
N HIS A 414 -9.31 -17.70 11.74
CA HIS A 414 -8.37 -18.83 11.59
C HIS A 414 -6.94 -18.37 11.34
N ARG A 415 -6.74 -17.17 10.79
CA ARG A 415 -5.43 -16.56 10.48
C ARG A 415 -5.16 -15.39 11.42
N PRO A 416 -4.40 -15.60 12.52
CA PRO A 416 -4.26 -14.59 13.57
C PRO A 416 -3.64 -13.26 13.11
N ALA A 417 -2.64 -13.31 12.21
CA ALA A 417 -1.99 -12.12 11.67
C ALA A 417 -2.97 -11.24 10.87
N PHE A 418 -3.84 -11.85 10.07
CA PHE A 418 -4.88 -11.14 9.32
C PHE A 418 -5.96 -10.59 10.25
N ALA A 419 -6.41 -11.36 11.24
CA ALA A 419 -7.36 -10.89 12.25
C ALA A 419 -6.86 -9.64 12.98
N GLN A 420 -5.57 -9.61 13.34
CA GLN A 420 -4.92 -8.45 13.93
C GLN A 420 -4.95 -7.24 12.98
N LYS A 421 -4.55 -7.41 11.72
CA LYS A 421 -4.57 -6.34 10.71
C LYS A 421 -5.97 -5.78 10.48
N GLN A 422 -6.98 -6.65 10.36
CA GLN A 422 -8.38 -6.26 10.19
C GLN A 422 -8.91 -5.49 11.41
N ALA A 423 -8.59 -5.94 12.64
CA ALA A 423 -8.97 -5.22 13.85
C ALA A 423 -8.32 -3.82 13.95
N GLN A 424 -7.05 -3.70 13.55
CA GLN A 424 -6.33 -2.41 13.50
C GLN A 424 -6.94 -1.45 12.47
N GLN A 425 -7.24 -1.94 11.26
CA GLN A 425 -7.89 -1.16 10.20
C GLN A 425 -9.29 -0.70 10.62
N LEU A 426 -10.10 -1.62 11.17
CA LEU A 426 -11.44 -1.33 11.67
C LEU A 426 -11.41 -0.28 12.78
N TRP A 427 -10.48 -0.40 13.73
CA TRP A 427 -10.34 0.59 14.80
C TRP A 427 -9.98 1.98 14.25
N ASN A 428 -9.05 2.06 13.30
CA ASN A 428 -8.68 3.32 12.66
C ASN A 428 -9.88 3.96 11.96
N GLN A 429 -10.67 3.16 11.23
CA GLN A 429 -11.89 3.63 10.55
C GLN A 429 -12.92 4.14 11.55
N LEU A 430 -13.16 3.42 12.65
CA LEU A 430 -14.06 3.85 13.73
C LEU A 430 -13.57 5.13 14.40
N ALA A 431 -12.27 5.27 14.65
CA ALA A 431 -11.68 6.47 15.24
C ALA A 431 -11.81 7.69 14.33
N GLN A 432 -11.50 7.53 13.04
CA GLN A 432 -11.61 8.62 12.05
C GLN A 432 -13.05 9.08 11.84
N THR A 433 -14.02 8.17 11.98
CA THR A 433 -15.44 8.46 11.82
C THR A 433 -16.17 8.74 13.14
N GLN A 434 -15.43 8.90 14.25
CA GLN A 434 -15.97 9.17 15.59
C GLN A 434 -17.02 8.13 16.08
N LYS A 435 -16.80 6.85 15.72
CA LYS A 435 -17.69 5.71 16.00
C LYS A 435 -17.06 4.65 16.92
N LEU A 436 -16.02 5.00 17.69
CA LEU A 436 -15.29 4.04 18.53
C LEU A 436 -16.15 3.26 19.53
N GLU A 437 -17.21 3.87 20.07
CA GLU A 437 -18.19 3.20 20.93
C GLU A 437 -18.87 1.99 20.26
N TRP A 438 -18.95 1.96 18.93
CA TRP A 438 -19.52 0.83 18.19
C TRP A 438 -18.61 -0.39 18.24
N GLY A 439 -17.30 -0.20 18.42
CA GLY A 439 -16.32 -1.28 18.59
C GLY A 439 -16.62 -2.16 19.81
N ARG A 440 -17.32 -1.66 20.83
CA ARG A 440 -17.76 -2.46 22.00
C ARG A 440 -18.75 -3.58 21.64
N ARG A 441 -19.37 -3.50 20.46
CA ARG A 441 -20.30 -4.51 19.94
C ARG A 441 -19.62 -5.45 18.95
N MET A 442 -18.31 -5.33 18.76
CA MET A 442 -17.53 -6.11 17.80
C MET A 442 -16.53 -6.95 18.57
N VAL A 443 -16.53 -8.27 18.35
CA VAL A 443 -15.62 -9.18 19.04
C VAL A 443 -14.97 -10.16 18.08
N PHE A 444 -13.64 -10.21 18.13
CA PHE A 444 -12.79 -11.16 17.43
C PHE A 444 -12.45 -12.30 18.38
N VAL A 445 -12.66 -13.53 17.92
CA VAL A 445 -12.42 -14.76 18.66
C VAL A 445 -11.69 -15.78 17.79
N PRO A 446 -10.74 -16.56 18.34
CA PRO A 446 -10.19 -17.71 17.61
C PRO A 446 -11.33 -18.68 17.27
N ALA A 447 -11.35 -19.19 16.04
CA ALA A 447 -12.41 -20.10 15.59
C ALA A 447 -12.49 -21.40 16.43
N GLU A 448 -11.36 -21.87 16.97
CA GLU A 448 -11.30 -23.02 17.88
C GLU A 448 -12.10 -22.79 19.17
N ALA A 449 -12.09 -21.55 19.68
CA ALA A 449 -12.85 -21.15 20.86
C ALA A 449 -14.33 -20.88 20.54
N ASP A 450 -14.71 -20.91 19.26
CA ASP A 450 -16.08 -20.70 18.79
C ASP A 450 -16.77 -21.98 18.29
N ARG A 451 -16.12 -23.15 18.44
CA ARG A 451 -16.65 -24.45 17.99
C ARG A 451 -17.91 -24.92 18.73
N GLU A 452 -18.21 -24.35 19.88
CA GLU A 452 -19.50 -24.52 20.55
C GLU A 452 -20.25 -23.19 20.57
N PRO A 453 -21.15 -22.92 19.60
CA PRO A 453 -22.09 -21.83 19.77
C PRO A 453 -22.85 -22.10 21.06
N ALA A 454 -22.67 -21.24 22.06
CA ALA A 454 -23.40 -21.35 23.32
C ALA A 454 -24.89 -21.63 23.00
N PRO A 455 -25.49 -22.71 23.54
CA PRO A 455 -26.82 -23.12 23.15
C PRO A 455 -27.80 -21.93 23.22
N GLY A 456 -28.40 -21.58 22.08
CA GLY A 456 -29.31 -20.43 21.94
C GLY A 456 -28.73 -19.17 21.28
N ARG A 457 -27.47 -19.13 20.82
CA ARG A 457 -26.98 -18.01 20.00
C ARG A 457 -27.54 -18.08 18.57
N THR A 458 -28.36 -17.10 18.22
CA THR A 458 -28.91 -16.91 16.86
C THR A 458 -28.26 -15.70 16.19
N TYR A 459 -27.93 -15.83 14.90
CA TYR A 459 -27.43 -14.74 14.06
C TYR A 459 -28.46 -14.40 12.99
N ASP A 460 -28.53 -13.13 12.62
CA ASP A 460 -29.44 -12.67 11.56
C ASP A 460 -28.77 -12.82 10.19
N VAL A 461 -27.43 -12.72 10.14
CA VAL A 461 -26.59 -12.93 8.94
C VAL A 461 -25.31 -13.68 9.32
N ILE A 462 -24.89 -14.61 8.46
CA ILE A 462 -23.65 -15.36 8.60
C ILE A 462 -22.86 -15.26 7.29
N TYR A 463 -21.65 -14.71 7.37
CA TYR A 463 -20.64 -14.83 6.33
C TYR A 463 -19.72 -15.98 6.71
N GLN A 464 -19.70 -17.06 5.94
CA GLN A 464 -18.89 -18.23 6.23
C GLN A 464 -18.11 -18.67 5.00
N TRP A 465 -16.78 -18.70 5.11
CA TRP A 465 -15.93 -19.32 4.11
C TRP A 465 -15.83 -20.82 4.38
N LEU A 466 -16.32 -21.63 3.44
CA LEU A 466 -16.20 -23.08 3.48
C LEU A 466 -14.94 -23.46 2.71
N SER A 467 -13.87 -23.81 3.43
CA SER A 467 -12.64 -24.30 2.80
C SER A 467 -12.91 -25.61 2.08
N SER A 468 -12.33 -25.76 0.90
CA SER A 468 -12.29 -27.04 0.22
C SER A 468 -11.38 -28.00 1.00
N SER A 469 -11.95 -29.11 1.46
CA SER A 469 -11.27 -30.15 2.26
C SER A 469 -10.38 -31.04 1.41
#